data_AF-A0A2I1RDD6-F1
#
_entry.id   AF-A0A2I1RDD6-F1
#
_cell.length_a   1.000
_cell.length_b   1.000
_cell.length_c   1.000
_cell.angle_alpha   90.00
_cell.angle_beta   90.00
_cell.angle_gamma   90.00
#
_symmetry.space_group_name_H-M   'P 1'
#
loop_
_entity.id
_entity.type
_entity.pdbx_description
1 polymer ?
#
loop_
_entity_poly.entity_id
_entity_poly.type
_entity_poly.pdbx_seq_one_letter_code
_entity_poly.pdbx_strand_id
1 'polypeptide(L)'
;MLVTEASSPAQGGAAQSIAAGYAFTTTALELGAVSVSGQVDPGAKVRIPLSMMNRHGLVAGATGTGKTKTLQLIAEQLSSNGVPVVMADIKGDLSGLSRPGAGNDKIADRSRQTGDDWQPAAHPVEFVSLGSEGIGVPVRATITSFGPILLSKVLGLNATQESTLGL
;
A
#
# COMPACT_ATOMS: atom_id res chain seq x y z
N MET A 1 47.98 1.70 -18.53
CA MET A 1 47.14 0.89 -17.62
C MET A 1 46.81 1.77 -16.43
N LEU A 2 45.79 2.64 -16.59
CA LEU A 2 45.35 3.55 -15.54
C LEU A 2 44.44 2.75 -14.60
N VAL A 3 44.90 2.59 -13.37
CA VAL A 3 44.13 2.03 -12.27
C VAL A 3 43.09 3.09 -11.91
N THR A 4 41.83 2.85 -12.28
CA THR A 4 40.70 3.65 -11.78
C THR A 4 40.46 3.25 -10.33
N GLU A 5 40.81 4.15 -9.42
CA GLU A 5 40.52 4.05 -7.99
C GLU A 5 39.01 3.82 -7.77
N ALA A 6 38.69 2.80 -6.97
CA ALA A 6 37.35 2.60 -6.46
C ALA A 6 36.97 3.83 -5.62
N SER A 7 35.90 4.49 -6.03
CA SER A 7 35.27 5.61 -5.32
C SER A 7 34.95 5.22 -3.88
N SER A 8 35.53 5.96 -2.92
CA SER A 8 35.28 5.87 -1.49
C SER A 8 33.79 5.83 -1.14
N PRO A 9 33.37 5.10 -0.08
CA PRO A 9 32.00 5.20 0.40
C PRO A 9 31.75 6.64 0.86
N ALA A 10 30.72 7.26 0.30
CA ALA A 10 30.30 8.61 0.68
C ALA A 10 30.18 8.70 2.20
N GLN A 11 30.67 9.79 2.79
CA GLN A 11 30.52 10.16 4.20
C GLN A 11 29.04 10.53 4.51
N GLY A 12 28.12 9.60 4.28
CA GLY A 12 26.70 9.77 4.56
C GLY A 12 26.39 9.47 6.02
N GLY A 13 25.56 10.28 6.65
CA GLY A 13 25.02 9.99 7.99
C GLY A 13 24.18 8.70 8.01
N ALA A 14 23.69 8.34 9.20
CA ALA A 14 22.89 7.12 9.39
C ALA A 14 21.68 7.04 8.43
N ALA A 15 21.07 8.18 8.09
CA ALA A 15 19.96 8.25 7.16
C ALA A 15 20.35 7.80 5.74
N GLN A 16 21.48 8.29 5.23
CA GLN A 16 22.02 7.93 3.92
C GLN A 16 22.42 6.45 3.85
N SER A 17 22.99 5.91 4.94
CA SER A 17 23.33 4.50 5.05
C SER A 17 22.09 3.61 4.93
N ILE A 18 20.99 3.98 5.61
CA ILE A 18 19.70 3.28 5.48
C ILE A 18 19.15 3.41 4.05
N ALA A 19 19.12 4.63 3.50
CA ALA A 19 18.59 4.88 2.15
C ALA A 19 19.37 4.15 1.05
N ALA A 20 20.68 3.90 1.23
CA ALA A 20 21.47 3.10 0.30
C ALA A 20 20.92 1.67 0.15
N GLY A 21 20.29 1.10 1.19
CA GLY A 21 19.61 -0.19 1.14
C GLY A 21 18.31 -0.18 0.32
N TYR A 22 17.79 1.00 -0.02
CA TYR A 22 16.58 1.22 -0.82
C TYR A 22 16.88 1.89 -2.17
N ALA A 23 18.15 1.93 -2.59
CA ALA A 23 18.59 2.51 -3.85
C ALA A 23 18.27 1.58 -5.04
N PHE A 24 17.02 1.58 -5.47
CA PHE A 24 16.56 0.81 -6.63
C PHE A 24 16.52 1.67 -7.90
N THR A 25 16.93 1.09 -9.04
CA THR A 25 16.93 1.75 -10.35
C THR A 25 15.67 1.46 -11.17
N THR A 26 14.89 0.44 -10.78
CA THR A 26 13.61 0.09 -11.40
C THR A 26 12.49 0.94 -10.85
N THR A 27 11.34 0.96 -11.54
CA THR A 27 10.11 1.56 -11.03
C THR A 27 9.77 1.06 -9.63
N ALA A 28 9.53 1.98 -8.71
CA ALA A 28 9.33 1.71 -7.30
C ALA A 28 8.27 2.63 -6.71
N LEU A 29 7.60 2.15 -5.67
CA LEU A 29 6.71 2.94 -4.82
C LEU A 29 7.55 3.78 -3.85
N GLU A 30 7.28 5.07 -3.76
CA GLU A 30 7.80 5.99 -2.74
C GLU A 30 7.03 5.79 -1.43
N LEU A 31 7.71 5.46 -0.34
CA LEU A 31 7.06 5.35 0.98
C LEU A 31 7.34 6.56 1.87
N GLY A 32 8.40 7.31 1.58
CA GLY A 32 8.78 8.52 2.29
C GLY A 32 10.30 8.63 2.44
N ALA A 33 10.72 9.20 3.57
CA ALA A 33 12.11 9.50 3.87
C ALA A 33 12.53 8.96 5.24
N VAL A 34 13.81 8.66 5.40
CA VAL A 34 14.37 8.15 6.65
C VAL A 34 14.31 9.22 7.73
N SER A 35 13.88 8.83 8.93
CA SER A 35 13.95 9.67 10.13
C SER A 35 14.94 9.09 11.13
N VAL A 36 15.88 9.92 11.60
CA VAL A 36 16.83 9.59 12.66
C VAL A 36 16.66 10.61 13.78
N SER A 37 16.34 10.14 14.99
CA SER A 37 16.12 10.99 16.17
C SER A 37 15.09 12.10 15.96
N GLY A 38 14.02 11.81 15.20
CA GLY A 38 12.93 12.75 14.90
C GLY A 38 13.23 13.77 13.81
N GLN A 39 14.44 13.78 13.25
CA GLN A 39 14.78 14.58 12.08
C GLN A 39 14.58 13.73 10.82
N VAL A 40 13.81 14.23 9.86
CA VAL A 40 13.57 13.58 8.57
C VAL A 40 14.56 14.14 7.55
N ASP A 41 15.26 13.26 6.84
CA ASP A 41 16.17 13.66 5.76
C ASP A 41 15.50 13.46 4.40
N PRO A 42 15.05 14.53 3.72
CA PRO A 42 14.33 14.43 2.43
C PRO A 42 15.17 13.81 1.31
N GLY A 43 16.50 13.80 1.43
CA GLY A 43 17.40 13.15 0.47
C GLY A 43 17.53 11.63 0.70
N ALA A 44 17.17 11.14 1.88
CA ALA A 44 17.26 9.73 2.25
C ALA A 44 15.91 9.01 1.99
N LYS A 45 15.57 8.78 0.73
CA LYS A 45 14.29 8.18 0.32
C LYS A 45 14.20 6.68 0.66
N VAL A 46 13.00 6.23 1.01
CA VAL A 46 12.64 4.82 1.22
C VAL A 46 11.64 4.40 0.16
N ARG A 47 12.00 3.38 -0.62
CA ARG A 47 11.26 2.95 -1.81
C ARG A 47 11.08 1.44 -1.84
N ILE A 48 10.03 0.95 -2.50
CA ILE A 48 9.81 -0.49 -2.72
C ILE A 48 9.65 -0.76 -4.22
N PRO A 49 10.50 -1.58 -4.87
CA PRO A 49 10.34 -1.93 -6.27
C PRO A 49 8.97 -2.55 -6.54
N LEU A 50 8.34 -2.19 -7.68
CA LEU A 50 7.06 -2.79 -8.06
C LEU A 50 7.12 -4.31 -8.14
N SER A 51 8.26 -4.87 -8.54
CA SER A 51 8.48 -6.33 -8.61
C SER A 51 8.41 -7.03 -7.25
N MET A 52 8.56 -6.31 -6.13
CA MET A 52 8.42 -6.84 -4.79
C MET A 52 6.98 -6.81 -4.26
N MET A 53 6.06 -6.14 -4.97
CA MET A 53 4.64 -6.04 -4.57
C MET A 53 3.83 -7.33 -4.79
N ASN A 54 4.48 -8.39 -5.29
CA ASN A 54 3.92 -9.75 -5.31
C ASN A 54 4.13 -10.52 -4.00
N ARG A 55 4.69 -9.88 -2.97
CA ARG A 55 4.86 -10.44 -1.63
C ARG A 55 3.82 -9.88 -0.67
N HIS A 56 3.45 -10.67 0.33
CA HIS A 56 2.59 -10.19 1.41
C HIS A 56 3.32 -9.14 2.25
N GLY A 57 2.60 -8.09 2.62
CA GLY A 57 3.08 -7.02 3.51
C GLY A 57 2.12 -6.81 4.67
N LEU A 58 2.64 -6.24 5.77
CA LEU A 58 1.86 -5.88 6.95
C LEU A 58 2.06 -4.41 7.26
N VAL A 59 0.97 -3.63 7.22
CA VAL A 59 0.95 -2.25 7.70
C VAL A 59 0.33 -2.25 9.10
N ALA A 60 1.18 -2.20 10.12
CA ALA A 60 0.79 -2.20 11.53
C ALA A 60 1.15 -0.87 12.22
N GLY A 61 0.44 -0.56 13.31
CA GLY A 61 0.65 0.66 14.09
C GLY A 61 -0.57 1.01 14.93
N ALA A 62 -0.40 1.92 15.90
CA ALA A 62 -1.51 2.40 16.73
C ALA A 62 -2.55 3.19 15.90
N THR A 63 -3.71 3.48 16.49
CA THR A 63 -4.70 4.35 15.85
C THR A 63 -4.10 5.74 15.62
N GLY A 64 -4.34 6.32 14.45
CA GLY A 64 -3.82 7.65 14.10
C GLY A 64 -2.38 7.68 13.57
N THR A 65 -1.65 6.56 13.53
CA THR A 65 -0.26 6.52 13.00
C THR A 65 -0.17 6.42 11.48
N GLY A 66 -1.26 6.71 10.76
CA GLY A 66 -1.25 6.79 9.30
C GLY A 66 -1.43 5.47 8.55
N LYS A 67 -1.82 4.35 9.18
CA LYS A 67 -2.05 3.05 8.49
C LYS A 67 -2.89 3.18 7.21
N THR A 68 -4.05 3.83 7.30
CA THR A 68 -4.93 4.05 6.15
C THR A 68 -4.29 4.96 5.10
N LYS A 69 -3.52 5.96 5.51
CA LYS A 69 -2.79 6.86 4.60
C LYS A 69 -1.66 6.14 3.88
N THR A 70 -0.96 5.23 4.54
CA THR A 70 0.03 4.35 3.91
C THR A 70 -0.62 3.43 2.87
N LEU A 71 -1.78 2.84 3.18
CA LEU A 71 -2.51 2.01 2.21
C LEU A 71 -2.99 2.84 1.01
N GLN A 72 -3.52 4.04 1.23
CA GLN A 72 -3.89 4.97 0.16
C GLN A 72 -2.68 5.29 -0.73
N LEU A 73 -1.56 5.72 -0.14
CA LEU A 73 -0.33 6.05 -0.87
C LEU A 73 0.17 4.87 -1.74
N ILE A 74 0.10 3.65 -1.22
CA ILE A 74 0.48 2.45 -1.98
C ILE A 74 -0.51 2.20 -3.12
N ALA A 75 -1.80 2.27 -2.86
CA ALA A 75 -2.84 2.03 -3.87
C ALA A 75 -2.83 3.07 -5.00
N GLU A 76 -2.64 4.34 -4.65
CA GLU A 76 -2.50 5.47 -5.59
C GLU A 76 -1.35 5.21 -6.57
N GLN A 77 -0.17 4.86 -6.04
CA GLN A 77 1.01 4.62 -6.86
C GLN A 77 0.91 3.32 -7.67
N LEU A 78 0.33 2.25 -7.14
CA LEU A 78 0.05 1.04 -7.90
C LEU A 78 -0.89 1.32 -9.08
N SER A 79 -1.99 2.05 -8.83
CA SER A 79 -2.95 2.47 -9.84
C SER A 79 -2.28 3.33 -10.93
N SER A 80 -1.45 4.30 -10.54
CA SER A 80 -0.68 5.13 -11.49
C SER A 80 0.33 4.33 -12.33
N ASN A 81 0.75 3.15 -11.87
CA ASN A 81 1.60 2.22 -12.61
C ASN A 81 0.80 1.13 -13.36
N GLY A 82 -0.53 1.27 -13.46
CA GLY A 82 -1.40 0.33 -14.16
C GLY A 82 -1.64 -0.99 -13.43
N VAL A 83 -1.30 -1.08 -12.14
CA VAL A 83 -1.55 -2.27 -11.32
C VAL A 83 -2.92 -2.14 -10.65
N PRO A 84 -3.88 -3.03 -10.95
CA PRO A 84 -5.20 -3.01 -10.31
C PRO A 84 -5.08 -3.40 -8.82
N VAL A 85 -5.81 -2.69 -7.96
CA VAL A 85 -5.82 -2.92 -6.51
C VAL A 85 -7.25 -3.17 -6.05
N VAL A 86 -7.46 -4.32 -5.40
CA VAL A 86 -8.73 -4.62 -4.71
C VAL A 86 -8.51 -4.40 -3.22
N MET A 87 -9.36 -3.58 -2.61
CA MET A 87 -9.27 -3.26 -1.18
C MET A 87 -10.64 -3.39 -0.52
N ALA A 88 -10.66 -3.92 0.70
CA ALA A 88 -11.84 -3.91 1.55
C ALA A 88 -11.91 -2.60 2.33
N ASP A 89 -12.93 -1.78 2.06
CA ASP A 89 -13.12 -0.50 2.75
C ASP A 89 -14.16 -0.60 3.87
N ILE A 90 -13.75 -1.21 4.99
CA ILE A 90 -14.65 -1.46 6.14
C ILE A 90 -15.14 -0.15 6.78
N LYS A 91 -14.31 0.90 6.75
CA LYS A 91 -14.58 2.18 7.44
C LYS A 91 -15.04 3.30 6.51
N GLY A 92 -15.00 3.10 5.20
CA GLY A 92 -15.26 4.14 4.21
C GLY A 92 -14.08 5.09 3.99
N ASP A 93 -12.94 4.86 4.65
CA ASP A 93 -11.80 5.76 4.57
C ASP A 93 -11.06 5.66 3.22
N LEU A 94 -11.13 4.51 2.53
CA LEU A 94 -10.43 4.28 1.25
C LEU A 94 -11.21 4.80 0.04
N SER A 95 -12.54 4.90 0.14
CA SER A 95 -13.43 5.41 -0.91
C SER A 95 -13.06 6.82 -1.40
N GLY A 96 -12.38 7.60 -0.55
CA GLY A 96 -11.84 8.92 -0.87
C GLY A 96 -10.85 8.95 -2.03
N LEU A 97 -10.24 7.82 -2.41
CA LEU A 97 -9.34 7.70 -3.57
C LEU A 97 -10.00 8.14 -4.90
N SER A 98 -11.32 8.10 -4.97
CA SER A 98 -12.10 8.52 -6.14
C SER A 98 -12.14 10.04 -6.38
N ARG A 99 -11.63 10.85 -5.44
CA ARG A 99 -11.68 12.31 -5.50
C ARG A 99 -10.33 12.91 -5.12
N PRO A 100 -9.98 14.11 -5.63
CA PRO A 100 -8.79 14.80 -5.19
C PRO A 100 -8.84 15.06 -3.67
N GLY A 101 -7.77 14.72 -2.97
CA GLY A 101 -7.68 14.96 -1.53
C GLY A 101 -7.70 16.44 -1.17
N ALA A 102 -8.29 16.78 -0.02
CA ALA A 102 -8.20 18.14 0.51
C ALA A 102 -6.83 18.37 1.18
N GLY A 103 -6.12 19.41 0.78
CA GLY A 103 -4.89 19.84 1.46
C GLY A 103 -5.16 20.29 2.90
N ASN A 104 -4.19 20.07 3.78
CA ASN A 104 -4.17 20.60 5.14
C ASN A 104 -2.73 20.73 5.63
N ASP A 105 -2.53 21.42 6.75
CA ASP A 105 -1.20 21.71 7.32
C ASP A 105 -0.39 20.43 7.57
N LYS A 106 -1.04 19.34 8.01
CA LYS A 106 -0.35 18.06 8.27
C LYS A 106 0.19 17.43 6.98
N ILE A 107 -0.54 17.53 5.88
CA ILE A 107 -0.09 17.05 4.57
C ILE A 107 1.07 17.93 4.08
N ALA A 108 0.91 19.26 4.13
CA ALA A 108 1.94 20.20 3.70
C ALA A 108 3.25 20.04 4.48
N ASP A 109 3.17 19.88 5.80
CA ASP A 109 4.32 19.66 6.66
C ASP A 109 4.99 18.31 6.37
N ARG A 110 4.20 17.25 6.19
CA ARG A 110 4.74 15.94 5.81
C ARG A 110 5.45 16.02 4.46
N SER A 111 4.81 16.57 3.44
CA SER A 111 5.38 16.74 2.10
C SER A 111 6.69 17.54 2.12
N ARG A 112 6.76 18.58 2.96
CA ARG A 112 8.00 19.34 3.17
C ARG A 112 9.09 18.49 3.84
N GLN A 113 8.74 17.72 4.87
CA GLN A 113 9.68 16.85 5.59
C GLN A 113 10.22 15.72 4.71
N THR A 114 9.34 15.08 3.94
CA THR A 114 9.73 13.99 3.06
C THR A 114 10.32 14.48 1.74
N GLY A 115 10.13 15.75 1.37
CA GLY A 115 10.55 16.30 0.08
C GLY A 115 9.71 15.72 -1.07
N ASP A 116 8.40 15.56 -0.85
CA ASP A 116 7.45 15.08 -1.84
C ASP A 116 6.69 16.27 -2.46
N ASP A 117 6.54 16.29 -3.78
CA ASP A 117 5.68 17.25 -4.48
C ASP A 117 4.23 16.75 -4.50
N TRP A 118 3.63 16.67 -3.31
CA TRP A 118 2.26 16.17 -3.19
C TRP A 118 1.28 17.12 -3.85
N GLN A 119 0.49 16.60 -4.77
CA GLN A 119 -0.62 17.31 -5.40
C GLN A 119 -1.91 16.51 -5.23
N PRO A 120 -3.04 17.16 -4.92
CA PRO A 120 -4.34 16.50 -4.91
C PRO A 120 -4.65 15.82 -6.25
N ALA A 121 -4.89 14.50 -6.23
CA ALA A 121 -5.26 13.73 -7.40
C ALA A 121 -6.41 12.77 -7.09
N ALA A 122 -7.24 12.50 -8.10
CA ALA A 122 -8.22 11.42 -8.07
C ALA A 122 -7.70 10.22 -8.85
N HIS A 123 -8.06 9.02 -8.41
CA HIS A 123 -7.71 7.77 -9.06
C HIS A 123 -8.97 7.07 -9.59
N PRO A 124 -8.84 6.24 -10.65
CA PRO A 124 -9.96 5.42 -11.11
C PRO A 124 -10.36 4.43 -10.01
N VAL A 125 -11.61 4.52 -9.56
CA VAL A 125 -12.17 3.68 -8.50
C VAL A 125 -13.52 3.16 -8.97
N GLU A 126 -13.71 1.85 -8.85
CA GLU A 126 -14.99 1.19 -9.01
C GLU A 126 -15.43 0.64 -7.65
N PHE A 127 -16.63 1.02 -7.22
CA PHE A 127 -17.20 0.51 -5.98
C PHE A 127 -17.90 -0.80 -6.26
N VAL A 128 -17.51 -1.84 -5.54
CA VAL A 128 -18.13 -3.17 -5.63
C VAL A 128 -18.90 -3.47 -4.36
N SER A 129 -20.08 -4.05 -4.51
CA SER A 129 -20.92 -4.49 -3.39
C SER A 129 -20.98 -6.01 -3.31
N LEU A 130 -20.96 -6.53 -2.08
CA LEU A 130 -21.20 -7.95 -1.81
C LEU A 130 -22.73 -8.15 -1.72
N GLY A 131 -23.30 -8.88 -2.67
CA GLY A 131 -24.75 -9.08 -2.78
C GLY A 131 -25.46 -7.99 -3.58
N SER A 132 -26.79 -8.02 -3.57
CA SER A 132 -27.64 -7.13 -4.39
C SER A 132 -28.12 -5.86 -3.68
N GLU A 133 -27.87 -5.74 -2.37
CA GLU A 133 -28.45 -4.68 -1.53
C GLU A 133 -27.45 -3.55 -1.19
N GLY A 134 -26.20 -3.63 -1.65
CA GLY A 134 -25.17 -2.64 -1.37
C GLY A 134 -24.99 -1.58 -2.47
N ILE A 135 -24.38 -0.46 -2.10
CA ILE A 135 -23.97 0.60 -3.03
C ILE A 135 -22.76 0.12 -3.84
N GLY A 136 -22.89 0.06 -5.17
CA GLY A 136 -21.81 -0.33 -6.07
C GLY A 136 -22.22 -1.42 -7.07
N VAL A 137 -21.27 -1.84 -7.89
CA VAL A 137 -21.44 -2.93 -8.84
C VAL A 137 -21.49 -4.26 -8.07
N PRO A 138 -22.58 -5.04 -8.19
CA PRO A 138 -22.71 -6.28 -7.45
C PRO A 138 -21.71 -7.32 -7.94
N VAL A 139 -20.88 -7.84 -7.03
CA VAL A 139 -20.00 -8.96 -7.32
C VAL A 139 -20.86 -10.20 -7.54
N ARG A 140 -20.80 -10.78 -8.74
CA ARG A 140 -21.62 -11.95 -9.14
C ARG A 140 -21.13 -13.29 -8.57
N ALA A 141 -20.38 -13.27 -7.48
CA ALA A 141 -19.96 -14.47 -6.77
C ALA A 141 -20.94 -14.73 -5.62
N THR A 142 -21.55 -15.91 -5.59
CA THR A 142 -22.43 -16.33 -4.50
C THR A 142 -21.65 -17.21 -3.51
N ILE A 143 -22.07 -17.28 -2.25
CA ILE A 143 -21.48 -18.22 -1.28
C ILE A 143 -21.51 -19.65 -1.84
N THR A 144 -22.57 -20.01 -2.58
CA THR A 144 -22.71 -21.30 -3.25
C THR A 144 -21.62 -21.56 -4.30
N SER A 145 -21.09 -20.52 -4.96
CA SER A 145 -20.04 -20.67 -5.98
C SER A 145 -18.66 -21.08 -5.43
N PHE A 146 -18.42 -20.93 -4.12
CA PHE A 146 -17.20 -21.44 -3.48
C PHE A 146 -17.21 -22.97 -3.33
N GLY A 147 -18.41 -23.56 -3.31
CA GLY A 147 -18.59 -24.97 -3.00
C GLY A 147 -18.32 -25.31 -1.52
N PRO A 148 -18.78 -26.48 -1.06
CA PRO A 148 -18.73 -26.87 0.35
C PRO A 148 -17.30 -26.98 0.89
N ILE A 149 -16.34 -27.41 0.06
CA ILE A 149 -14.95 -27.63 0.47
C ILE A 149 -14.23 -26.31 0.80
N LEU A 150 -14.30 -25.31 -0.09
CA LEU A 150 -13.64 -24.02 0.17
C LEU A 150 -14.33 -23.28 1.31
N LEU A 151 -15.66 -23.36 1.39
CA LEU A 151 -16.43 -22.73 2.46
C LEU A 151 -16.14 -23.36 3.83
N SER A 152 -16.03 -24.70 3.90
CA SER A 152 -15.61 -25.45 5.09
C SER A 152 -14.24 -25.02 5.59
N LYS A 153 -13.26 -24.91 4.68
CA LYS A 153 -11.91 -24.44 5.02
C LYS A 153 -11.88 -23.01 5.54
N VAL A 154 -12.63 -22.10 4.92
CA VAL A 154 -12.69 -20.69 5.32
C VAL A 154 -13.33 -20.54 6.71
N LEU A 155 -14.38 -21.32 6.99
CA LEU A 155 -15.12 -21.28 8.25
C LEU A 155 -14.50 -22.15 9.36
N GLY A 156 -13.45 -22.91 9.06
CA GLY A 156 -12.81 -23.81 10.03
C GLY A 156 -13.71 -24.97 10.47
N LEU A 157 -14.55 -25.47 9.56
CA LEU A 157 -15.52 -26.52 9.86
C LEU A 157 -14.86 -27.90 9.92
N ASN A 158 -15.47 -28.80 10.70
CA ASN A 158 -15.09 -30.20 10.75
C ASN A 158 -15.78 -31.01 9.63
N ALA A 159 -15.36 -32.27 9.44
CA ALA A 159 -15.87 -33.14 8.38
C ALA A 159 -17.39 -33.33 8.40
N THR A 160 -18.00 -33.37 9.59
CA THR A 160 -19.46 -33.49 9.72
C THR A 160 -20.17 -32.22 9.22
N GLN A 161 -19.66 -31.05 9.60
CA GLN A 161 -20.20 -29.76 9.18
C GLN A 161 -20.00 -29.50 7.67
N GLU A 162 -18.86 -29.92 7.11
CA GLU A 162 -18.62 -29.89 5.66
C GLU A 162 -19.61 -30.77 4.90
N SER A 163 -19.86 -31.99 5.38
CA SER A 163 -20.83 -32.89 4.77
C SER A 163 -22.23 -32.27 4.73
N THR A 164 -22.60 -31.49 5.74
CA THR A 164 -23.89 -30.77 5.77
C THR A 164 -23.96 -29.64 4.74
N LEU A 165 -22.83 -28.98 4.42
CA LEU A 165 -22.78 -27.94 3.38
C LEU A 165 -22.88 -28.50 1.94
N GLY A 166 -22.60 -29.79 1.75
CA GLY A 166 -22.67 -30.46 0.45
C GLY A 166 -24.02 -31.09 0.10
N LEU A 167 -24.99 -31.03 1.03
CA LEU A 167 -26.38 -31.45 0.86
C LEU A 167 -27.20 -30.30 0.24
#